data_AF-A0A9E5HUC2-F1
#
_entry.id   AF-A0A9E5HUC2-F1
#
_cell.length_a   1.000
_cell.length_b   1.000
_cell.length_c   1.000
_cell.angle_alpha   90.00
_cell.angle_beta   90.00
_cell.angle_gamma   90.00
#
_symmetry.space_group_name_H-M   'P 1'
#
loop_
_entity.id
_entity.type
_entity.pdbx_description
1 polymer ?
#
loop_
_entity_poly.entity_id
_entity_poly.type
_entity_poly.pdbx_seq_one_letter_code
_entity_poly.pdbx_strand_id
1 'polypeptide(L)'
;ADGVPVITHNHALHAPTFKHVGGSFIDHEPKVLDLTWSQLQCFEVGRLDSATQYGQRFPDQFQFDGIKVPKLDELLAHVASLSDNNIYLMLEIKSDPNHLNNDIFRKKLVSEVTRRVRDFDLINQTLLHSFDWRILEECKSSAPEFPTSFLTQINHNPADVGEDSSLSVGPNIKDFGDHIPDNVFEKGGSLWCPNVQDITPEALRRAKKLDLVTAVWTVNTVEEIDRMIEYGVDAIVTDYPGRVQQRLAVNGYNW
;
A
#
# COMPACT_ATOMS: atom_id res chain seq x y z
N ALA A 1 -18.29 6.33 5.71
CA ALA A 1 -19.35 7.01 6.49
C ALA A 1 -19.71 6.28 7.79
N ASP A 2 -19.83 4.95 7.77
CA ASP A 2 -20.24 4.10 8.90
C ASP A 2 -19.07 3.52 9.72
N GLY A 3 -17.83 3.88 9.38
CA GLY A 3 -16.63 3.49 10.13
C GLY A 3 -16.13 2.07 9.86
N VAL A 4 -16.58 1.44 8.77
CA VAL A 4 -16.11 0.12 8.34
C VAL A 4 -14.82 0.26 7.51
N PRO A 5 -13.68 -0.32 7.92
CA PRO A 5 -12.49 -0.39 7.09
C PRO A 5 -12.70 -1.34 5.91
N VAL A 6 -12.33 -0.89 4.72
CA VAL A 6 -12.50 -1.58 3.45
C VAL A 6 -11.19 -1.64 2.68
N ILE A 7 -11.05 -2.61 1.77
CA ILE A 7 -9.86 -2.77 0.94
C ILE A 7 -10.10 -2.10 -0.41
N THR A 8 -9.55 -0.90 -0.57
CA THR A 8 -9.51 -0.13 -1.82
C THR A 8 -8.27 0.74 -1.81
N HIS A 9 -7.72 1.08 -2.98
CA HIS A 9 -6.46 1.79 -3.06
C HIS A 9 -6.58 3.27 -2.69
N ASN A 10 -7.52 4.00 -3.26
CA ASN A 10 -7.64 5.44 -3.04
C ASN A 10 -8.69 5.79 -1.96
N HIS A 11 -8.56 6.98 -1.37
CA HIS A 11 -9.57 7.57 -0.48
C HIS A 11 -10.86 7.99 -1.20
N ALA A 12 -10.85 8.06 -2.53
CA ALA A 12 -12.02 8.18 -3.40
C ALA A 12 -12.12 6.97 -4.34
N LEU A 13 -13.32 6.67 -4.84
CA LEU A 13 -13.46 5.65 -5.88
C LEU A 13 -12.73 6.12 -7.14
N HIS A 14 -12.05 5.21 -7.84
CA HIS A 14 -11.35 5.54 -9.07
C HIS A 14 -12.17 5.07 -10.28
N ALA A 15 -12.65 6.00 -11.10
CA ALA A 15 -13.62 5.74 -12.16
C ALA A 15 -13.21 4.60 -13.12
N PRO A 16 -11.95 4.50 -13.56
CA PRO A 16 -11.46 3.38 -14.36
C PRO A 16 -11.55 1.99 -13.72
N THR A 17 -11.75 1.90 -12.40
CA THR A 17 -11.74 0.62 -11.66
C THR A 17 -13.07 0.29 -11.00
N PHE A 18 -14.06 1.19 -11.08
CA PHE A 18 -15.37 1.01 -10.45
C PHE A 18 -16.50 1.08 -11.47
N LYS A 19 -17.39 0.07 -11.41
CA LYS A 19 -18.63 0.01 -12.19
C LYS A 19 -19.85 0.02 -11.28
N HIS A 20 -20.99 0.51 -11.75
CA HIS A 20 -22.26 0.16 -11.12
C HIS A 20 -22.56 -1.34 -11.31
N VAL A 21 -23.26 -1.97 -10.37
CA VAL A 21 -23.68 -3.38 -10.48
C VAL A 21 -24.39 -3.62 -11.81
N GLY A 22 -23.85 -4.53 -12.64
CA GLY A 22 -24.39 -4.83 -13.97
C GLY A 22 -24.40 -3.66 -14.96
N GLY A 23 -23.71 -2.56 -14.65
CA GLY A 23 -23.77 -1.29 -15.37
C GLY A 23 -22.44 -0.86 -16.01
N SER A 24 -22.35 0.43 -16.31
CA SER A 24 -21.15 1.08 -16.83
C SER A 24 -20.14 1.41 -15.72
N PHE A 25 -18.92 1.79 -16.12
CA PHE A 25 -17.99 2.49 -15.24
C PHE A 25 -18.65 3.77 -14.69
N ILE A 26 -18.26 4.14 -13.48
CA ILE A 26 -18.74 5.38 -12.84
C ILE A 26 -18.12 6.59 -13.54
N ASP A 27 -18.83 7.71 -13.55
CA ASP A 27 -18.40 8.98 -14.14
C ASP A 27 -17.98 10.02 -13.09
N HIS A 28 -18.28 9.74 -11.82
CA HIS A 28 -17.91 10.53 -10.66
C HIS A 28 -17.18 9.67 -9.63
N GLU A 29 -16.22 10.27 -8.93
CA GLU A 29 -15.32 9.62 -7.97
C GLU A 29 -15.68 10.05 -6.54
N PRO A 30 -16.75 9.50 -5.93
CA PRO A 30 -17.13 9.86 -4.57
C PRO A 30 -16.06 9.42 -3.58
N LYS A 31 -15.92 10.17 -2.48
CA LYS A 31 -15.04 9.77 -1.38
C LYS A 31 -15.55 8.50 -0.72
N VAL A 32 -14.65 7.58 -0.41
CA VAL A 32 -14.95 6.37 0.36
C VAL A 32 -15.55 6.74 1.72
N LEU A 33 -15.07 7.82 2.33
CA LEU A 33 -15.60 8.33 3.60
C LEU A 33 -17.04 8.82 3.53
N ASP A 34 -17.55 9.20 2.35
CA ASP A 34 -18.93 9.64 2.17
C ASP A 34 -19.91 8.46 1.95
N LEU A 35 -19.37 7.24 1.78
CA LEU A 35 -20.15 6.04 1.54
C LEU A 35 -20.15 5.13 2.78
N THR A 36 -21.32 4.55 3.08
CA THR A 36 -21.41 3.38 3.95
C THR A 36 -20.92 2.13 3.22
N TRP A 37 -20.54 1.09 3.95
CA TRP A 37 -20.16 -0.17 3.34
C TRP A 37 -21.28 -0.74 2.45
N SER A 38 -22.54 -0.65 2.90
CA SER A 38 -23.68 -1.11 2.11
C SER A 38 -23.83 -0.33 0.80
N GLN A 39 -23.50 0.96 0.76
CA GLN A 39 -23.50 1.75 -0.48
C GLN A 39 -22.33 1.37 -1.38
N LEU A 40 -21.16 1.04 -0.83
CA LEU A 40 -20.04 0.53 -1.62
C LEU A 40 -20.38 -0.78 -2.35
N GLN A 41 -21.27 -1.60 -1.79
CA GLN A 41 -21.73 -2.84 -2.44
C GLN A 41 -22.56 -2.60 -3.72
N CYS A 42 -23.01 -1.37 -3.96
CA CYS A 42 -23.65 -0.96 -5.22
C CYS A 42 -22.66 -0.82 -6.39
N PHE A 43 -21.36 -1.02 -6.15
CA PHE A 43 -20.32 -0.98 -7.17
C PHE A 43 -19.64 -2.34 -7.36
N GLU A 44 -18.93 -2.51 -8.46
CA GLU A 44 -18.10 -3.65 -8.80
C GLU A 44 -16.69 -3.19 -9.17
N VAL A 45 -15.69 -3.98 -8.77
CA VAL A 45 -14.25 -3.64 -8.90
C VAL A 45 -13.44 -4.71 -9.62
N GLY A 46 -14.09 -5.73 -10.17
CA GLY A 46 -13.42 -6.83 -10.86
C GLY A 46 -12.99 -6.50 -12.30
N ARG A 47 -13.24 -5.27 -12.77
CA ARG A 47 -12.93 -4.84 -14.13
C ARG A 47 -12.19 -3.50 -14.17
N LEU A 48 -11.36 -3.35 -15.19
CA LEU A 48 -10.70 -2.09 -15.55
C LEU A 48 -11.26 -1.56 -16.86
N ASP A 49 -11.41 -0.24 -16.96
CA ASP A 49 -11.75 0.41 -18.23
C ASP A 49 -10.53 0.47 -19.14
N SER A 50 -10.44 -0.47 -20.08
CA SER A 50 -9.34 -0.57 -21.05
C SER A 50 -9.22 0.64 -21.99
N ALA A 51 -10.24 1.50 -22.08
CA ALA A 51 -10.15 2.73 -22.87
C ALA A 51 -9.36 3.84 -22.14
N THR A 52 -9.18 3.71 -20.83
CA THR A 52 -8.47 4.70 -20.01
C THR A 52 -6.97 4.42 -19.96
N GLN A 53 -6.18 5.45 -19.64
CA GLN A 53 -4.74 5.30 -19.40
C GLN A 53 -4.47 4.28 -18.28
N TYR A 54 -5.30 4.27 -17.23
CA TYR A 54 -5.14 3.34 -16.11
C TYR A 54 -5.36 1.89 -16.55
N GLY A 55 -6.46 1.59 -17.25
CA GLY A 55 -6.73 0.24 -17.72
C GLY A 55 -5.66 -0.29 -18.69
N GLN A 56 -5.05 0.60 -19.47
CA GLN A 56 -3.95 0.24 -20.38
C GLN A 56 -2.64 -0.12 -19.66
N ARG A 57 -2.47 0.21 -18.37
CA ARG A 57 -1.30 -0.21 -17.57
C ARG A 57 -1.32 -1.71 -17.27
N PHE A 58 -2.51 -2.32 -17.26
CA PHE A 58 -2.73 -3.71 -16.85
C PHE A 58 -3.52 -4.49 -17.92
N PRO A 59 -3.02 -4.56 -19.16
CA PRO A 59 -3.76 -5.15 -20.28
C PRO A 59 -4.07 -6.64 -20.08
N ASP A 60 -3.25 -7.32 -19.29
CA ASP A 60 -3.36 -8.76 -19.03
C ASP A 60 -4.18 -9.09 -17.77
N GLN A 61 -4.73 -8.09 -17.06
CA GLN A 61 -5.53 -8.34 -15.87
C GLN A 61 -6.81 -9.10 -16.23
N PHE A 62 -7.02 -10.25 -15.61
CA PHE A 62 -8.29 -10.97 -15.69
C PHE A 62 -9.45 -10.09 -15.24
N GLN A 63 -10.51 -10.10 -16.05
CA GLN A 63 -11.70 -9.28 -15.85
C GLN A 63 -12.83 -10.16 -15.29
N PHE A 64 -13.30 -9.85 -14.09
CA PHE A 64 -14.35 -10.59 -13.39
C PHE A 64 -15.57 -9.71 -13.15
N ASP A 65 -16.77 -10.25 -13.41
CA ASP A 65 -18.02 -9.59 -13.03
C ASP A 65 -18.39 -9.92 -11.59
N GLY A 66 -19.15 -9.02 -10.94
CA GLY A 66 -19.72 -9.27 -9.62
C GLY A 66 -18.74 -9.17 -8.43
N ILE A 67 -17.46 -8.85 -8.67
CA ILE A 67 -16.48 -8.66 -7.58
C ILE A 67 -16.74 -7.33 -6.87
N LYS A 68 -16.85 -7.38 -5.55
CA LYS A 68 -17.14 -6.24 -4.68
C LYS A 68 -15.92 -5.80 -3.89
N VAL A 69 -15.96 -4.56 -3.38
CA VAL A 69 -14.99 -4.07 -2.40
C VAL A 69 -15.17 -4.86 -1.10
N PRO A 70 -14.15 -5.62 -0.65
CA PRO A 70 -14.25 -6.39 0.57
C PRO A 70 -13.98 -5.51 1.79
N LYS A 71 -14.46 -5.95 2.95
CA LYS A 71 -14.04 -5.40 4.25
C LYS A 71 -12.66 -5.88 4.61
N LEU A 72 -11.97 -5.13 5.46
CA LEU A 72 -10.72 -5.60 6.07
C LEU A 72 -10.93 -6.95 6.81
N ASP A 73 -12.03 -7.10 7.53
CA ASP A 73 -12.39 -8.32 8.28
C ASP A 73 -12.45 -9.55 7.37
N GLU A 74 -12.90 -9.39 6.13
CA GLU A 74 -13.03 -10.50 5.17
C GLU A 74 -11.66 -10.97 4.70
N LEU A 75 -10.74 -10.03 4.45
CA LEU A 75 -9.33 -10.34 4.17
C LEU A 75 -8.65 -11.02 5.36
N LEU A 76 -8.79 -10.45 6.56
CA LEU A 76 -8.17 -10.98 7.77
C LEU A 76 -8.71 -12.37 8.13
N ALA A 77 -10.02 -12.58 8.03
CA ALA A 77 -10.64 -13.90 8.22
C ALA A 77 -10.10 -14.92 7.22
N HIS A 78 -9.94 -14.52 5.95
CA HIS A 78 -9.37 -15.40 4.94
C HIS A 78 -7.92 -15.78 5.27
N VAL A 79 -7.07 -14.80 5.60
CA VAL A 79 -5.67 -15.04 5.96
C VAL A 79 -5.56 -15.93 7.18
N ALA A 80 -6.34 -15.67 8.23
CA ALA A 80 -6.37 -16.50 9.45
C ALA A 80 -6.86 -17.94 9.19
N SER A 81 -7.63 -18.17 8.11
CA SER A 81 -8.10 -19.51 7.73
C SER A 81 -7.05 -20.35 6.98
N LEU A 82 -5.97 -19.72 6.49
CA LEU A 82 -4.92 -20.42 5.76
C LEU A 82 -3.99 -21.13 6.77
N SER A 83 -3.84 -22.45 6.63
CA SER A 83 -3.13 -23.30 7.58
C SER A 83 -1.62 -23.06 7.67
N ASP A 84 -1.05 -22.38 6.67
CA ASP A 84 0.39 -22.42 6.45
C ASP A 84 1.13 -21.22 7.08
N ASN A 85 0.43 -20.24 7.67
CA ASN A 85 1.00 -19.05 8.35
C ASN A 85 2.13 -18.31 7.58
N ASN A 86 2.18 -18.49 6.26
CA ASN A 86 3.22 -17.95 5.40
C ASN A 86 2.81 -16.63 4.73
N ILE A 87 1.67 -16.05 5.10
CA ILE A 87 1.19 -14.80 4.52
C ILE A 87 1.42 -13.67 5.51
N TYR A 88 2.28 -12.74 5.10
CA TYR A 88 2.52 -11.50 5.80
C TYR A 88 1.82 -10.35 5.07
N LEU A 89 1.18 -9.49 5.85
CA LEU A 89 0.39 -8.35 5.40
C LEU A 89 1.20 -7.07 5.57
N MET A 90 1.53 -6.46 4.43
CA MET A 90 1.93 -5.05 4.38
C MET A 90 0.67 -4.20 4.22
N LEU A 91 0.07 -3.80 5.35
CA LEU A 91 -1.24 -3.16 5.38
C LEU A 91 -1.09 -1.65 5.26
N GLU A 92 -1.33 -1.11 4.06
CA GLU A 92 -1.32 0.34 3.84
C GLU A 92 -2.55 1.02 4.45
N ILE A 93 -2.33 1.94 5.39
CA ILE A 93 -3.39 2.83 5.88
C ILE A 93 -3.37 4.10 5.04
N LYS A 94 -4.40 4.27 4.22
CA LYS A 94 -4.60 5.46 3.38
C LYS A 94 -5.36 6.55 4.13
N SER A 95 -4.79 7.74 4.20
CA SER A 95 -5.42 8.94 4.75
C SER A 95 -6.29 9.64 3.71
N ASP A 96 -7.40 10.26 4.16
CA ASP A 96 -8.06 11.30 3.36
C ASP A 96 -7.37 12.65 3.63
N PRO A 97 -6.87 13.35 2.59
CA PRO A 97 -6.23 14.66 2.73
C PRO A 97 -7.06 15.71 3.46
N ASN A 98 -8.40 15.62 3.42
CA ASN A 98 -9.29 16.56 4.13
C ASN A 98 -9.29 16.36 5.64
N HIS A 99 -8.73 15.25 6.15
CA HIS A 99 -8.73 14.89 7.56
C HIS A 99 -7.33 14.84 8.19
N LEU A 100 -6.30 15.31 7.49
CA LEU A 100 -4.90 15.24 7.94
C LEU A 100 -4.64 15.89 9.29
N ASN A 101 -5.26 17.04 9.53
CA ASN A 101 -5.10 17.81 10.77
C ASN A 101 -6.16 17.43 11.83
N ASN A 102 -6.88 16.32 11.64
CA ASN A 102 -7.88 15.83 12.58
C ASN A 102 -7.33 14.65 13.38
N ASP A 103 -6.77 14.95 14.54
CA ASP A 103 -6.16 13.94 15.43
C ASP A 103 -7.17 12.89 15.92
N ILE A 104 -8.43 13.29 16.15
CA ILE A 104 -9.49 12.38 16.59
C ILE A 104 -9.78 11.36 15.48
N PHE A 105 -9.88 11.83 14.23
CA PHE A 105 -10.08 10.97 13.07
C PHE A 105 -8.90 10.00 12.90
N ARG A 106 -7.67 10.51 12.96
CA ARG A 106 -6.46 9.70 12.82
C ARG A 106 -6.37 8.59 13.87
N LYS A 107 -6.58 8.92 15.15
CA LYS A 107 -6.63 7.96 16.26
C LYS A 107 -7.72 6.91 16.06
N LYS A 108 -8.90 7.33 15.63
CA LYS A 108 -10.01 6.41 15.37
C LYS A 108 -9.67 5.46 14.23
N LEU A 109 -9.08 5.94 13.14
CA LEU A 109 -8.68 5.13 12.00
C LEU A 109 -7.63 4.07 12.41
N VAL A 110 -6.55 4.49 13.07
CA VAL A 110 -5.49 3.58 13.55
C VAL A 110 -6.06 2.55 14.53
N SER A 111 -6.87 2.98 15.49
CA SER A 111 -7.51 2.09 16.47
C SER A 111 -8.39 1.04 15.78
N GLU A 112 -9.20 1.45 14.80
CA GLU A 112 -10.16 0.56 14.16
C GLU A 112 -9.50 -0.46 13.21
N VAL A 113 -8.38 -0.08 12.57
CA VAL A 113 -7.55 -1.01 11.79
C VAL A 113 -6.80 -1.98 12.72
N THR A 114 -6.06 -1.48 13.70
CA THR A 114 -5.22 -2.32 14.58
C THR A 114 -6.06 -3.25 15.46
N ARG A 115 -7.20 -2.80 15.96
CA ARG A 115 -8.15 -3.63 16.72
C ARG A 115 -8.59 -4.85 15.92
N ARG A 116 -8.93 -4.71 14.64
CA ARG A 116 -9.30 -5.86 13.79
C ARG A 116 -8.15 -6.85 13.63
N VAL A 117 -6.95 -6.35 13.35
CA VAL A 117 -5.79 -7.24 13.21
C VAL A 117 -5.53 -8.02 14.50
N ARG A 118 -5.74 -7.41 15.66
CA ARG A 118 -5.71 -8.10 16.97
C ARG A 118 -6.83 -9.13 17.10
N ASP A 119 -8.07 -8.79 16.75
CA ASP A 119 -9.24 -9.68 16.86
C ASP A 119 -9.10 -10.96 16.01
N PHE A 120 -8.32 -10.91 14.93
CA PHE A 120 -8.02 -12.05 14.06
C PHE A 120 -6.68 -12.74 14.38
N ASP A 121 -6.00 -12.36 15.48
CA ASP A 121 -4.72 -12.91 15.92
C ASP A 121 -3.57 -12.79 14.87
N LEU A 122 -3.60 -11.74 14.05
CA LEU A 122 -2.66 -11.53 12.93
C LEU A 122 -1.54 -10.51 13.23
N ILE A 123 -1.29 -10.19 14.50
CA ILE A 123 -0.27 -9.21 14.93
C ILE A 123 1.12 -9.56 14.34
N ASN A 124 1.56 -10.81 14.52
CA ASN A 124 2.89 -11.26 14.08
C ASN A 124 3.03 -11.43 12.56
N GLN A 125 1.92 -11.28 11.82
CA GLN A 125 1.87 -11.38 10.37
C GLN A 125 1.57 -10.02 9.72
N THR A 126 1.50 -8.92 10.48
CA THR A 126 1.09 -7.63 9.94
C THR A 126 2.10 -6.54 10.27
N LEU A 127 2.45 -5.76 9.26
CA LEU A 127 3.14 -4.49 9.42
C LEU A 127 2.26 -3.35 8.89
N LEU A 128 2.35 -2.19 9.53
CA LEU A 128 1.55 -1.01 9.21
C LEU A 128 2.34 -0.10 8.28
N HIS A 129 1.74 0.26 7.16
CA HIS A 129 2.41 0.89 6.04
C HIS A 129 1.70 2.18 5.64
N SER A 130 2.41 3.27 5.32
CA SER A 130 1.75 4.50 4.87
C SER A 130 2.70 5.54 4.30
N PHE A 131 2.18 6.41 3.43
CA PHE A 131 2.78 7.72 3.11
C PHE A 131 2.54 8.77 4.19
N ASP A 132 1.45 8.66 4.96
CA ASP A 132 1.18 9.60 6.05
C ASP A 132 2.00 9.21 7.28
N TRP A 133 3.17 9.82 7.40
CA TRP A 133 4.08 9.53 8.51
C TRP A 133 3.47 9.87 9.88
N ARG A 134 2.45 10.74 9.94
CA ARG A 134 1.72 11.02 11.19
C ARG A 134 0.83 9.87 11.61
N ILE A 135 0.29 9.11 10.66
CA ILE A 135 -0.42 7.84 10.95
C ILE A 135 0.56 6.84 11.54
N LEU A 136 1.76 6.71 10.96
CA LEU A 136 2.77 5.78 11.46
C LEU A 136 3.27 6.15 12.85
N GLU A 137 3.42 7.44 13.15
CA GLU A 137 3.70 7.94 14.50
C GLU A 137 2.58 7.59 15.51
N GLU A 138 1.32 7.74 15.11
CA GLU A 138 0.17 7.32 15.93
C GLU A 138 0.13 5.80 16.13
N CYS A 139 0.44 5.02 15.09
CA CYS A 139 0.57 3.56 15.18
C CYS A 139 1.66 3.18 16.17
N LYS A 140 2.83 3.83 16.12
CA LYS A 140 3.93 3.57 17.04
C LYS A 140 3.55 3.87 18.49
N SER A 141 2.77 4.94 18.71
CA SER A 141 2.32 5.36 20.04
C SER A 141 1.25 4.43 20.63
N SER A 142 0.25 4.05 19.83
CA SER A 142 -0.96 3.35 20.30
C SER A 142 -0.96 1.82 20.04
N ALA A 143 -0.08 1.36 19.16
CA ALA A 143 0.03 -0.04 18.75
C ALA A 143 1.52 -0.43 18.48
N PRO A 144 2.43 -0.25 19.47
CA PRO A 144 3.87 -0.44 19.30
C PRO A 144 4.29 -1.87 18.96
N GLU A 145 3.39 -2.85 19.13
CA GLU A 145 3.61 -4.25 18.75
C GLU A 145 3.67 -4.46 17.23
N PHE A 146 3.16 -3.52 16.43
CA PHE A 146 3.23 -3.59 14.97
C PHE A 146 4.47 -2.88 14.44
N PRO A 147 5.29 -3.54 13.59
CA PRO A 147 6.32 -2.86 12.81
C PRO A 147 5.69 -1.82 11.88
N THR A 148 6.39 -0.70 11.66
CA THR A 148 5.94 0.37 10.76
C THR A 148 6.86 0.52 9.55
N SER A 149 6.25 0.65 8.37
CA SER A 149 6.91 0.79 7.07
C SER A 149 6.59 2.15 6.44
N PHE A 150 7.64 2.95 6.22
CA PHE A 150 7.54 4.33 5.78
C PHE A 150 7.67 4.41 4.25
N LEU A 151 6.56 4.76 3.57
CA LEU A 151 6.56 5.01 2.12
C LEU A 151 7.23 6.34 1.80
N THR A 152 8.04 6.34 0.75
CA THR A 152 8.65 7.57 0.22
C THR A 152 8.63 7.59 -1.30
N GLN A 153 8.35 8.78 -1.83
CA GLN A 153 8.46 9.09 -3.25
C GLN A 153 8.96 10.53 -3.37
N ILE A 154 10.02 10.76 -4.14
CA ILE A 154 10.61 12.08 -4.35
C ILE A 154 9.85 12.82 -5.45
N ASN A 155 9.62 12.17 -6.59
CA ASN A 155 8.97 12.80 -7.74
C ASN A 155 7.68 12.06 -8.14
N HIS A 156 6.70 12.84 -8.61
CA HIS A 156 5.53 12.30 -9.28
C HIS A 156 5.93 11.52 -10.53
N ASN A 157 5.37 10.32 -10.67
CA ASN A 157 5.55 9.46 -11.83
C ASN A 157 4.33 9.62 -12.76
N PRO A 158 4.50 9.69 -14.09
CA PRO A 158 3.38 9.59 -15.03
C PRO A 158 2.51 8.33 -14.85
N ALA A 159 3.06 7.26 -14.26
CA ALA A 159 2.31 6.07 -13.86
C ALA A 159 1.32 6.32 -12.71
N ASP A 160 1.44 7.44 -11.98
CA ASP A 160 0.57 7.78 -10.84
C ASP A 160 -0.78 8.38 -11.27
N VAL A 161 -1.05 8.52 -12.58
CA VAL A 161 -2.34 9.05 -13.04
C VAL A 161 -3.47 8.16 -12.54
N GLY A 162 -4.32 8.72 -11.68
CA GLY A 162 -5.42 8.01 -11.04
C GLY A 162 -5.09 7.44 -9.64
N GLU A 163 -3.89 7.66 -9.12
CA GLU A 163 -3.48 7.21 -7.78
C GLU A 163 -3.50 8.37 -6.76
N ASP A 164 -3.71 8.05 -5.49
CA ASP A 164 -3.54 9.01 -4.41
C ASP A 164 -2.09 9.53 -4.33
N SER A 165 -1.96 10.87 -4.32
CA SER A 165 -0.65 11.52 -4.27
C SER A 165 0.02 11.38 -2.90
N SER A 166 1.25 10.89 -2.89
CA SER A 166 2.14 10.86 -1.72
C SER A 166 2.33 12.26 -1.09
N LEU A 167 2.43 13.32 -1.90
CA LEU A 167 2.56 14.71 -1.45
C LEU A 167 1.31 15.24 -0.75
N SER A 168 0.16 14.63 -0.98
CA SER A 168 -1.09 15.10 -0.37
C SER A 168 -1.15 14.78 1.12
N VAL A 169 -0.43 13.74 1.58
CA VAL A 169 -0.54 13.23 2.96
C VAL A 169 0.80 13.06 3.68
N GLY A 170 1.90 12.84 2.96
CA GLY A 170 3.23 12.62 3.53
C GLY A 170 4.06 13.90 3.70
N PRO A 171 5.22 13.80 4.38
CA PRO A 171 6.19 14.88 4.38
C PRO A 171 6.78 15.08 2.97
N ASN A 172 7.30 16.27 2.71
CA ASN A 172 8.03 16.53 1.48
C ASN A 172 9.40 15.85 1.54
N ILE A 173 9.49 14.65 0.95
CA ILE A 173 10.68 13.79 1.00
C ILE A 173 11.93 14.49 0.44
N LYS A 174 11.77 15.42 -0.50
CA LYS A 174 12.89 16.22 -1.06
C LYS A 174 13.66 16.98 0.02
N ASP A 175 12.99 17.39 1.09
CA ASP A 175 13.60 18.17 2.16
C ASP A 175 14.57 17.33 3.00
N PHE A 176 14.51 16.00 2.90
CA PHE A 176 15.41 15.08 3.60
C PHE A 176 16.73 14.82 2.85
N GLY A 177 16.81 15.12 1.55
CA GLY A 177 17.98 14.84 0.73
C GLY A 177 18.44 13.38 0.83
N ASP A 178 19.74 13.16 1.09
CA ASP A 178 20.32 11.81 1.24
C ASP A 178 20.04 11.16 2.61
N HIS A 179 19.36 11.86 3.52
CA HIS A 179 19.09 11.42 4.89
C HIS A 179 17.72 10.76 5.06
N ILE A 180 17.07 10.30 3.97
CA ILE A 180 15.77 9.64 4.05
C ILE A 180 15.80 8.42 5.01
N PRO A 181 16.78 7.49 4.92
CA PRO A 181 16.83 6.36 5.84
C PRO A 181 17.01 6.79 7.30
N ASP A 182 17.83 7.82 7.56
CA ASP A 182 18.02 8.40 8.89
C ASP A 182 16.70 8.92 9.46
N ASN A 183 15.92 9.67 8.67
CA ASN A 183 14.63 10.21 9.10
C ASN A 183 13.60 9.10 9.40
N VAL A 184 13.61 8.01 8.64
CA VAL A 184 12.77 6.82 8.91
C VAL A 184 13.18 6.18 10.24
N PHE A 185 14.49 5.98 10.46
CA PHE A 185 15.02 5.40 11.68
C PHE A 185 14.72 6.26 12.92
N GLU A 186 14.93 7.57 12.84
CA GLU A 186 14.68 8.52 13.94
C GLU A 186 13.20 8.56 14.35
N LYS A 187 12.29 8.29 13.41
CA LYS A 187 10.84 8.15 13.68
C LYS A 187 10.44 6.76 14.20
N GLY A 188 11.42 5.88 14.43
CA GLY A 188 11.21 4.55 14.97
C GLY A 188 10.61 3.55 13.98
N GLY A 189 10.79 3.81 12.68
CA GLY A 189 10.41 2.89 11.61
C GLY A 189 11.24 1.62 11.60
N SER A 190 10.60 0.52 11.21
CA SER A 190 11.27 -0.78 11.03
C SER A 190 11.60 -1.04 9.56
N LEU A 191 10.85 -0.43 8.64
CA LEU A 191 11.06 -0.57 7.21
C LEU A 191 11.07 0.80 6.52
N TRP A 192 11.95 0.94 5.54
CA TRP A 192 11.91 2.01 4.56
C TRP A 192 11.42 1.46 3.22
N CYS A 193 10.39 2.09 2.66
CA CYS A 193 9.75 1.64 1.43
C CYS A 193 9.81 2.70 0.31
N PRO A 194 10.95 2.85 -0.39
CA PRO A 194 11.08 3.85 -1.44
C PRO A 194 10.50 3.42 -2.78
N ASN A 195 10.11 4.41 -3.58
CA ASN A 195 9.84 4.21 -4.99
C ASN A 195 11.10 3.70 -5.72
N VAL A 196 10.92 2.82 -6.70
CA VAL A 196 11.98 2.18 -7.49
C VAL A 196 12.87 3.18 -8.25
N GLN A 197 12.35 4.37 -8.55
CA GLN A 197 13.13 5.43 -9.22
C GLN A 197 14.00 6.24 -8.24
N ASP A 198 13.72 6.17 -6.95
CA ASP A 198 14.36 7.02 -5.94
C ASP A 198 15.45 6.30 -5.14
N ILE A 199 15.48 4.96 -5.18
CA ILE A 199 16.47 4.18 -4.43
C ILE A 199 17.86 4.19 -5.10
N THR A 200 18.89 4.40 -4.29
CA THR A 200 20.31 4.32 -4.71
C THR A 200 21.09 3.31 -3.87
N PRO A 201 22.19 2.75 -4.38
CA PRO A 201 23.06 1.87 -3.57
C PRO A 201 23.60 2.53 -2.31
N GLU A 202 23.81 3.85 -2.34
CA GLU A 202 24.27 4.62 -1.18
C GLU A 202 23.20 4.67 -0.09
N ALA A 203 21.98 5.08 -0.44
CA ALA A 203 20.87 5.16 0.49
C ALA A 203 20.50 3.78 1.04
N LEU A 204 20.54 2.73 0.20
CA LEU A 204 20.34 1.34 0.64
C LEU A 204 21.40 0.91 1.66
N ARG A 205 22.67 1.22 1.43
CA ARG A 205 23.74 0.92 2.39
C ARG A 205 23.56 1.68 3.70
N ARG A 206 23.06 2.92 3.64
CA ARG A 206 22.72 3.69 4.85
C ARG A 206 21.57 3.03 5.62
N ALA A 207 20.50 2.64 4.93
CA ALA A 207 19.37 1.93 5.54
C ALA A 207 19.80 0.62 6.23
N LYS A 208 20.62 -0.19 5.56
CA LYS A 208 21.18 -1.43 6.15
C LYS A 208 22.03 -1.17 7.39
N LYS A 209 22.81 -0.09 7.42
CA LYS A 209 23.59 0.32 8.63
C LYS A 209 22.71 0.78 9.79
N LEU A 210 21.45 1.11 9.53
CA LEU A 210 20.44 1.50 10.52
C LEU A 210 19.52 0.32 10.87
N ASP A 211 19.83 -0.89 10.42
CA ASP A 211 19.02 -2.11 10.59
C ASP A 211 17.58 -1.96 10.06
N LEU A 212 17.37 -1.12 9.06
CA LEU A 212 16.09 -0.98 8.37
C LEU A 212 15.95 -2.05 7.30
N VAL A 213 14.80 -2.72 7.27
CA VAL A 213 14.39 -3.55 6.13
C VAL A 213 13.99 -2.64 4.97
N THR A 214 14.37 -3.00 3.76
CA THR A 214 14.12 -2.23 2.55
C THR A 214 13.21 -2.95 1.57
N ALA A 215 12.00 -2.42 1.39
CA ALA A 215 11.02 -2.92 0.44
C ALA A 215 10.86 -1.90 -0.71
N VAL A 216 11.07 -2.26 -1.96
CA VAL A 216 11.00 -1.26 -3.06
C VAL A 216 9.74 -1.45 -3.88
N TRP A 217 9.07 -0.34 -4.24
CA TRP A 217 7.79 -0.36 -4.96
C TRP A 217 7.74 0.63 -6.13
N THR A 218 6.82 0.51 -7.09
CA THR A 218 6.30 -0.78 -7.58
C THR A 218 7.22 -1.20 -8.71
N VAL A 219 7.90 -2.34 -8.55
CA VAL A 219 8.95 -2.82 -9.45
C VAL A 219 8.33 -3.81 -10.42
N ASN A 220 8.17 -3.41 -11.67
CA ASN A 220 7.39 -4.20 -12.63
C ASN A 220 8.22 -4.71 -13.80
N THR A 221 9.19 -3.96 -14.30
CA THR A 221 9.98 -4.39 -15.47
C THR A 221 11.06 -5.39 -15.07
N VAL A 222 11.48 -6.27 -16.00
CA VAL A 222 12.54 -7.25 -15.71
C VAL A 222 13.83 -6.54 -15.33
N GLU A 223 14.12 -5.44 -16.01
CA GLU A 223 15.30 -4.61 -15.81
C GLU A 223 15.31 -3.99 -14.40
N GLU A 224 14.18 -3.47 -13.94
CA GLU A 224 14.06 -2.93 -12.57
C GLU A 224 14.14 -4.04 -11.52
N ILE A 225 13.51 -5.20 -11.76
CA ILE A 225 13.56 -6.35 -10.86
C ILE A 225 14.99 -6.82 -10.68
N ASP A 226 15.72 -7.05 -11.78
CA ASP A 226 17.11 -7.49 -11.73
C ASP A 226 18.01 -6.47 -11.03
N ARG A 227 17.78 -5.18 -11.27
CA ARG A 227 18.50 -4.10 -10.56
C ARG A 227 18.24 -4.13 -9.06
N MET A 228 17.00 -4.38 -8.62
CA MET A 228 16.67 -4.49 -7.19
C MET A 228 17.30 -5.73 -6.55
N ILE A 229 17.36 -6.84 -7.28
CA ILE A 229 18.08 -8.05 -6.85
C ILE A 229 19.58 -7.75 -6.71
N GLU A 230 20.20 -7.07 -7.69
CA GLU A 230 21.62 -6.69 -7.67
C GLU A 230 21.94 -5.74 -6.51
N TYR A 231 21.06 -4.76 -6.25
CA TYR A 231 21.19 -3.88 -5.09
C TYR A 231 21.10 -4.65 -3.76
N GLY A 232 20.41 -5.79 -3.78
CA GLY A 232 20.18 -6.64 -2.60
C GLY A 232 19.18 -6.02 -1.66
N VAL A 233 18.06 -5.49 -2.17
CA VAL A 233 16.93 -5.06 -1.35
C VAL A 233 16.29 -6.26 -0.65
N ASP A 234 15.63 -6.03 0.48
CA ASP A 234 15.05 -7.13 1.27
C ASP A 234 13.70 -7.61 0.72
N ALA A 235 12.95 -6.72 0.07
CA ALA A 235 11.67 -7.07 -0.55
C ALA A 235 11.38 -6.26 -1.83
N ILE A 236 10.62 -6.87 -2.73
CA ILE A 236 10.14 -6.25 -3.97
C ILE A 236 8.62 -6.26 -3.97
N VAL A 237 8.02 -5.06 -4.07
CA VAL A 237 6.58 -4.88 -4.25
C VAL A 237 6.32 -4.76 -5.76
N THR A 238 5.44 -5.62 -6.29
CA THR A 238 5.23 -5.75 -7.74
C THR A 238 3.77 -6.06 -8.06
N ASP A 239 3.31 -5.61 -9.23
CA ASP A 239 2.04 -6.03 -9.82
C ASP A 239 2.18 -7.40 -10.52
N TYR A 240 3.42 -7.86 -10.77
CA TYR A 240 3.73 -9.07 -11.53
C TYR A 240 4.54 -10.08 -10.69
N PRO A 241 3.94 -10.68 -9.63
CA PRO A 241 4.67 -11.55 -8.70
C PRO A 241 5.36 -12.73 -9.39
N GLY A 242 4.72 -13.38 -10.37
CA GLY A 242 5.33 -14.47 -11.13
C GLY A 242 6.59 -14.06 -11.90
N ARG A 243 6.68 -12.80 -12.34
CA ARG A 243 7.87 -12.26 -13.00
C ARG A 243 9.01 -12.12 -11.99
N VAL A 244 8.74 -11.58 -10.80
CA VAL A 244 9.74 -11.48 -9.72
C VAL A 244 10.22 -12.85 -9.29
N GLN A 245 9.31 -13.80 -9.06
CA GLN A 245 9.63 -15.19 -8.70
C GLN A 245 10.55 -15.84 -9.74
N GLN A 246 10.26 -15.67 -11.03
CA GLN A 246 11.13 -16.17 -12.10
C GLN A 246 12.54 -15.56 -12.02
N ARG A 247 12.65 -14.22 -11.85
CA ARG A 247 13.95 -13.55 -11.79
C ARG A 247 14.74 -13.94 -10.54
N LEU A 248 14.10 -14.09 -9.38
CA LEU A 248 14.73 -14.58 -8.16
C LEU A 248 15.30 -15.99 -8.35
N ALA A 249 14.51 -16.91 -8.92
CA ALA A 249 14.94 -18.28 -9.18
C ALA A 249 16.16 -18.34 -10.12
N VAL A 250 16.16 -17.55 -11.19
CA VAL A 250 17.30 -17.46 -12.13
C VAL A 250 18.57 -16.93 -11.48
N ASN A 251 18.43 -16.05 -10.48
CA ASN A 251 19.53 -15.50 -9.70
C ASN A 251 19.88 -16.34 -8.45
N GLY A 252 19.26 -17.51 -8.27
CA GLY A 252 19.56 -18.45 -7.18
C GLY A 252 18.96 -18.08 -5.82
N TYR A 253 17.95 -17.21 -5.78
CA TYR A 253 17.23 -16.83 -4.57
C TYR A 253 15.93 -17.63 -4.40
N ASN A 254 15.56 -17.83 -3.14
CA ASN A 254 14.21 -18.23 -2.74
C ASN A 254 13.46 -17.01 -2.18
N TRP A 255 12.15 -17.13 -2.05
CA TRP A 255 11.26 -16.09 -1.52
C TRP A 255 10.21 -16.71 -0.60
#